data_AF-A0A525W228-F1
#
_entry.id   AF-A0A525W228-F1
#
_cell.length_a   1.000
_cell.length_b   1.000
_cell.length_c   1.000
_cell.angle_alpha   90.00
_cell.angle_beta   90.00
_cell.angle_gamma   90.00
#
_symmetry.space_group_name_H-M   'P 1'
#
loop_
_entity.id
_entity.type
_entity.pdbx_description
1 polymer ?
#
loop_
_entity_poly.entity_id
_entity_poly.type
_entity_poly.pdbx_seq_one_letter_code
_entity_poly.pdbx_strand_id
1 'polypeptide(L)'
;MKKSHKVVGMIFCAISIVIAVSLFWTIDARAQLTGSDKLVPVVWNNGKVYFFQGSEYARYDVAQDKADSDDGSGHSYPRPIQGSWSGLFQENMDAAVFWPAPPPGGAENKKVAYFFKGNQFMRYDVEADQADAADGAGRAYPQPISLKWPGIWADRVDAVVVWPVPRDGRTVAYFFRDNQYIRFDVKRHRADLGYPKPIADHWPNFKFPDGIDGAVAWPTKIEGKSVVYFFKDNQYMRYDADGFRGDDQSVSGIAYPASVAENWPNLLAADELAAYAKECDAAIGVTVSDFDVDSRLGTTVPTTNLTPANATYPNGTCDRPNVLNGKCDPGSRFRVLVDTADAYVVAHARKMGLSQGEYGDVAVIQHNKVNGATCFYQGALADFNLSHKADVKAPSKGVGNPTFWMTPTQIVNSKFPCGSCHDNGPIIRSPYLAQITGPNQLPGAGDVTFNSDGQPYSFVGADFSPWKAYKVEVSVNGISNTCNGCHRMGVNNVSNTGIVPNNGTALDLGIKATADSNAANSQESKNPHSVDSPIWMVPGQTTFQQASFDAAQAIKQCADQFRSGAPLPNSASCRITQFTRP
;
A
#
# COMPACT_ATOMS: atom_id res chain seq x y z
N MET A 1 -51.65 0.57 58.68
CA MET A 1 -52.57 -0.20 57.80
C MET A 1 -51.74 -1.07 56.86
N LYS A 2 -52.17 -2.33 56.69
CA LYS A 2 -51.86 -3.34 55.65
C LYS A 2 -50.43 -3.91 55.49
N LYS A 3 -50.22 -5.01 56.25
CA LYS A 3 -49.79 -6.39 55.88
C LYS A 3 -48.91 -6.64 54.64
N SER A 4 -47.80 -7.34 54.92
CA SER A 4 -46.92 -8.14 54.04
C SER A 4 -47.66 -9.04 53.05
N HIS A 5 -47.10 -9.28 51.86
CA HIS A 5 -47.24 -10.56 51.11
C HIS A 5 -45.91 -10.86 50.38
N LYS A 6 -45.54 -12.15 50.39
CA LYS A 6 -44.32 -12.75 49.85
C LYS A 6 -44.26 -12.65 48.32
N VAL A 7 -43.06 -12.40 47.79
CA VAL A 7 -42.73 -12.51 46.36
C VAL A 7 -42.25 -13.93 46.07
N VAL A 8 -42.90 -14.60 45.13
CA VAL A 8 -42.42 -15.82 44.47
C VAL A 8 -41.85 -15.40 43.12
N GLY A 9 -40.62 -15.83 42.84
CA GLY A 9 -39.88 -15.47 41.64
C GLY A 9 -40.41 -16.11 40.37
N MET A 10 -40.34 -15.35 39.28
CA MET A 10 -40.48 -15.85 37.92
C MET A 10 -39.28 -15.31 37.13
N ILE A 11 -38.39 -16.21 36.73
CA ILE A 11 -37.21 -15.92 35.91
C ILE A 11 -37.71 -15.71 34.48
N PHE A 12 -37.57 -14.47 33.96
CA PHE A 12 -37.63 -14.19 32.54
C PHE A 12 -36.26 -13.74 32.07
N CYS A 13 -35.68 -14.53 31.17
CA CYS A 13 -34.44 -14.26 30.46
C CYS A 13 -34.69 -13.11 29.47
N ALA A 14 -34.21 -11.91 29.79
CA ALA A 14 -34.30 -10.76 28.90
C ALA A 14 -33.09 -10.76 27.95
N ILE A 15 -33.36 -11.13 26.69
CA ILE A 15 -32.48 -10.88 25.55
C ILE A 15 -32.33 -9.36 25.43
N SER A 16 -31.15 -8.84 25.77
CA SER A 16 -30.82 -7.43 25.59
C SER A 16 -30.46 -7.20 24.13
N ILE A 17 -31.41 -6.69 23.34
CA ILE A 17 -31.12 -6.10 22.04
C ILE A 17 -30.42 -4.78 22.31
N VAL A 18 -29.09 -4.77 22.21
CA VAL A 18 -28.31 -3.54 22.14
C VAL A 18 -28.52 -2.95 20.76
N ILE A 19 -29.46 -2.01 20.64
CA ILE A 19 -29.52 -1.12 19.48
C ILE A 19 -28.36 -0.14 19.64
N ALA A 20 -27.23 -0.46 19.00
CA ALA A 20 -26.18 0.50 18.77
C ALA A 20 -26.75 1.58 17.83
N VAL A 21 -27.15 2.71 18.40
CA VAL A 21 -27.43 3.92 17.62
C VAL A 21 -26.06 4.45 17.19
N SER A 22 -25.58 3.98 16.04
CA SER A 22 -24.50 4.60 15.30
C SER A 22 -24.94 6.01 14.92
N LEU A 23 -24.45 7.01 15.65
CA LEU A 23 -24.42 8.39 15.19
C LEU A 23 -23.52 8.43 13.95
N PHE A 24 -24.12 8.22 12.78
CA PHE A 24 -23.47 8.50 11.51
C PHE A 24 -23.28 10.02 11.43
N TRP A 25 -22.08 10.49 11.76
CA TRP A 25 -21.62 11.74 11.20
C TRP A 25 -21.66 11.57 9.68
N THR A 26 -22.47 12.34 8.98
CA THR A 26 -22.37 12.44 7.53
C THR A 26 -21.02 13.11 7.24
N ILE A 27 -19.99 12.30 7.02
CA ILE A 27 -18.73 12.77 6.46
C ILE A 27 -19.08 13.24 5.05
N ASP A 28 -19.06 14.55 4.83
CA ASP A 28 -19.10 15.07 3.47
C ASP A 28 -17.72 14.80 2.87
N ALA A 29 -17.57 13.65 2.19
CA ALA A 29 -16.31 13.24 1.58
C ALA A 29 -15.76 14.28 0.59
N ARG A 30 -16.59 15.24 0.15
CA ARG A 30 -16.18 16.38 -0.69
C ARG A 30 -15.38 17.45 0.05
N ALA A 31 -15.35 17.41 1.39
CA ALA A 31 -14.68 18.40 2.22
C ALA A 31 -13.26 18.01 2.67
N GLN A 32 -12.73 16.89 2.17
CA GLN A 32 -11.44 16.35 2.59
C GLN A 32 -10.41 16.48 1.47
N LEU A 33 -9.15 16.65 1.85
CA LEU A 33 -8.04 16.46 0.92
C LEU A 33 -7.99 14.99 0.46
N THR A 34 -7.52 14.74 -0.76
CA THR A 34 -7.44 13.39 -1.34
C THR A 34 -6.09 13.15 -2.01
N GLY A 35 -5.71 11.89 -2.17
CA GLY A 35 -4.45 11.50 -2.81
C GLY A 35 -3.29 11.33 -1.84
N SER A 36 -2.11 11.10 -2.41
CA SER A 36 -0.86 10.71 -1.72
C SER A 36 0.22 11.78 -1.81
N ASP A 37 -0.13 12.98 -2.28
CA ASP A 37 0.75 14.15 -2.24
C ASP A 37 1.09 14.51 -0.79
N LYS A 38 2.24 15.14 -0.61
CA LYS A 38 2.74 15.44 0.73
C LYS A 38 1.90 16.54 1.40
N LEU A 39 1.62 16.35 2.69
CA LEU A 39 0.91 17.30 3.53
C LEU A 39 1.88 18.34 4.12
N VAL A 40 1.72 19.60 3.73
CA VAL A 40 2.52 20.72 4.23
C VAL A 40 1.68 21.57 5.19
N PRO A 41 1.87 21.44 6.52
CA PRO A 41 1.13 22.22 7.49
C PRO A 41 1.80 23.57 7.77
N VAL A 42 0.99 24.59 8.06
CA VAL A 42 1.43 25.84 8.68
C VAL A 42 0.43 26.29 9.72
N VAL A 43 0.90 26.51 10.96
CA VAL A 43 0.08 27.14 12.00
C VAL A 43 -0.07 28.62 11.70
N TRP A 44 -1.28 29.13 11.83
CA TRP A 44 -1.58 30.53 11.55
C TRP A 44 -1.97 31.28 12.82
N ASN A 45 -1.96 32.60 12.75
CA ASN A 45 -2.21 33.49 13.90
C ASN A 45 -3.71 33.69 14.21
N ASN A 46 -4.59 32.83 13.68
CA ASN A 46 -6.05 32.89 13.84
C ASN A 46 -6.63 31.62 14.50
N GLY A 47 -5.80 30.80 15.14
CA GLY A 47 -6.24 29.54 15.76
C GLY A 47 -6.48 28.41 14.76
N LYS A 48 -6.05 28.58 13.50
CA LYS A 48 -6.15 27.55 12.46
C LYS A 48 -4.77 27.00 12.08
N VAL A 49 -4.78 25.81 11.50
CA VAL A 49 -3.64 25.24 10.76
C VAL A 49 -4.08 25.04 9.33
N TYR A 50 -3.28 25.50 8.37
CA TYR A 50 -3.56 25.28 6.95
C TYR A 50 -2.67 24.13 6.47
N PHE A 51 -3.29 23.16 5.81
CA PHE A 51 -2.64 21.99 5.24
C PHE A 51 -2.69 22.09 3.72
N PHE A 52 -1.53 22.26 3.09
CA PHE A 52 -1.41 22.28 1.64
C PHE A 52 -1.07 20.89 1.11
N GLN A 53 -1.70 20.49 0.01
CA GLN A 53 -1.44 19.23 -0.69
C GLN A 53 -1.68 19.44 -2.19
N GLY A 54 -0.70 19.13 -3.03
CA GLY A 54 -0.80 19.36 -4.47
C GLY A 54 -1.08 20.84 -4.78
N SER A 55 -2.18 21.10 -5.49
CA SER A 55 -2.68 22.44 -5.84
C SER A 55 -3.79 22.96 -4.91
N GLU A 56 -4.10 22.24 -3.84
CA GLU A 56 -5.20 22.54 -2.92
C GLU A 56 -4.73 22.71 -1.47
N TYR A 57 -5.63 23.21 -0.63
CA TYR A 57 -5.41 23.26 0.81
C TYR A 57 -6.71 23.07 1.59
N ALA A 58 -6.58 22.53 2.80
CA ALA A 58 -7.62 22.49 3.82
C ALA A 58 -7.26 23.37 5.01
N ARG A 59 -8.29 23.81 5.76
CA ARG A 59 -8.13 24.62 6.97
C ARG A 59 -8.63 23.82 8.17
N TYR A 60 -7.76 23.65 9.16
CA TYR A 60 -8.04 22.90 10.39
C TYR A 60 -8.28 23.84 11.56
N ASP A 61 -9.40 23.65 12.26
CA ASP A 61 -9.73 24.37 13.47
C ASP A 61 -9.12 23.68 14.68
N VAL A 62 -8.18 24.34 15.35
CA VAL A 62 -7.50 23.78 16.52
C VAL A 62 -8.43 23.62 17.72
N ALA A 63 -9.40 24.52 17.88
CA ALA A 63 -10.31 24.48 19.02
C ALA A 63 -11.39 23.41 18.85
N GLN A 64 -11.86 23.19 17.61
CA GLN A 64 -12.85 22.16 17.29
C GLN A 64 -12.22 20.79 17.00
N ASP A 65 -10.89 20.74 16.83
CA ASP A 65 -10.12 19.55 16.49
C ASP A 65 -10.66 18.82 15.24
N LYS A 66 -10.90 19.59 14.17
CA LYS A 66 -11.34 19.08 12.87
C LYS A 66 -11.04 20.07 11.74
N ALA A 67 -10.99 19.57 10.50
CA ALA A 67 -11.00 20.42 9.33
C ALA A 67 -12.37 21.08 9.11
N ASP A 68 -12.34 22.35 8.70
CA ASP A 68 -13.51 23.13 8.33
C ASP A 68 -14.08 22.60 7.02
N SER A 69 -15.41 22.52 6.92
CA SER A 69 -16.09 22.16 5.66
C SER A 69 -16.13 23.31 4.66
N ASP A 70 -16.13 24.55 5.14
CA ASP A 70 -16.16 25.78 4.34
C ASP A 70 -15.45 26.93 5.05
N ASP A 71 -15.25 28.03 4.33
CA ASP A 71 -14.54 29.20 4.85
C ASP A 71 -15.38 30.12 5.74
N GLY A 72 -16.67 29.82 5.95
CA GLY A 72 -17.65 30.65 6.65
C GLY A 72 -18.45 31.59 5.74
N SER A 73 -18.14 31.61 4.43
CA SER A 73 -18.84 32.42 3.42
C SER A 73 -19.53 31.57 2.33
N GLY A 74 -19.57 30.25 2.53
CA GLY A 74 -20.20 29.29 1.61
C GLY A 74 -19.24 28.70 0.56
N HIS A 75 -17.93 28.98 0.66
CA HIS A 75 -16.93 28.31 -0.16
C HIS A 75 -16.35 27.10 0.55
N SER A 76 -16.61 25.91 0.01
CA SER A 76 -16.17 24.63 0.57
C SER A 76 -14.66 24.43 0.49
N TYR A 77 -14.13 23.67 1.45
CA TYR A 77 -12.81 23.04 1.37
C TYR A 77 -12.92 21.65 0.67
N PRO A 78 -11.81 21.05 0.22
CA PRO A 78 -10.51 21.71 0.02
C PRO A 78 -10.64 22.81 -1.04
N ARG A 79 -9.76 23.82 -0.97
CA ARG A 79 -9.78 24.98 -1.86
C ARG A 79 -8.54 25.01 -2.74
N PRO A 80 -8.65 25.48 -3.99
CA PRO A 80 -7.47 25.73 -4.80
C PRO A 80 -6.60 26.79 -4.11
N ILE A 81 -5.29 26.55 -4.13
CA ILE A 81 -4.31 27.56 -3.70
C ILE A 81 -4.41 28.78 -4.62
N GLN A 82 -4.61 28.51 -5.91
CA GLN A 82 -4.87 29.53 -6.91
C GLN A 82 -6.09 30.39 -6.57
N GLY A 83 -5.87 31.70 -6.52
CA GLY A 83 -6.87 32.69 -6.15
C GLY A 83 -7.16 32.80 -4.66
N SER A 84 -6.81 31.79 -3.84
CA SER A 84 -6.96 31.85 -2.38
C SER A 84 -5.72 32.41 -1.68
N TRP A 85 -4.53 32.17 -2.22
CA TRP A 85 -3.25 32.64 -1.69
C TRP A 85 -2.56 33.56 -2.69
N SER A 86 -2.99 34.81 -2.71
CA SER A 86 -2.57 35.82 -3.71
C SER A 86 -1.04 35.93 -3.83
N GLY A 87 -0.51 35.65 -5.02
CA GLY A 87 0.92 35.75 -5.35
C GLY A 87 1.80 34.60 -4.85
N LEU A 88 1.23 33.61 -4.14
CA LEU A 88 1.99 32.45 -3.63
C LEU A 88 2.29 31.42 -4.73
N PHE A 89 3.13 30.43 -4.44
CA PHE A 89 3.20 29.20 -5.25
C PHE A 89 1.82 28.57 -5.36
N GLN A 90 1.47 28.12 -6.57
CA GLN A 90 0.11 27.66 -6.89
C GLN A 90 -0.11 26.17 -6.64
N GLU A 91 0.97 25.42 -6.38
CA GLU A 91 0.96 23.98 -6.13
C GLU A 91 2.33 23.50 -5.62
N ASN A 92 2.37 22.29 -5.06
CA ASN A 92 3.59 21.50 -4.80
C ASN A 92 4.64 22.29 -4.00
N MET A 93 4.21 22.88 -2.89
CA MET A 93 5.12 23.49 -1.91
C MET A 93 5.82 22.40 -1.13
N ASP A 94 7.08 22.64 -0.76
CA ASP A 94 7.88 21.69 -0.01
C ASP A 94 7.77 21.93 1.50
N ALA A 95 7.70 23.18 1.94
CA ALA A 95 7.57 23.48 3.36
C ALA A 95 6.95 24.86 3.59
N ALA A 96 6.34 25.04 4.76
CA ALA A 96 5.78 26.32 5.17
C ALA A 96 6.04 26.56 6.67
N VAL A 97 6.30 27.81 7.06
CA VAL A 97 6.49 28.17 8.47
C VAL A 97 6.04 29.59 8.75
N PHE A 98 5.26 29.76 9.81
CA PHE A 98 5.00 31.07 10.39
C PHE A 98 6.21 31.52 11.19
N TRP A 99 6.82 32.65 10.82
CA TRP A 99 8.10 33.06 11.40
C TRP A 99 7.87 34.03 12.57
N PRO A 100 8.39 33.73 13.78
CA PRO A 100 8.06 34.49 14.99
C PRO A 100 8.91 35.76 15.18
N ALA A 101 9.92 35.97 14.34
CA ALA A 101 10.81 37.12 14.41
C ALA A 101 10.64 38.00 13.16
N PRO A 102 10.88 39.32 13.25
CA PRO A 102 11.01 40.14 12.07
C PRO A 102 12.08 39.58 11.12
N PRO A 103 11.93 39.74 9.80
CA PRO A 103 12.97 39.38 8.86
C PRO A 103 14.31 40.07 9.21
N PRO A 104 15.40 39.33 9.36
CA PRO A 104 16.71 39.91 9.59
C PRO A 104 17.17 40.67 8.34
N GLY A 105 17.61 41.92 8.53
CA GLY A 105 18.13 42.75 7.45
C GLY A 105 17.31 43.98 7.06
N GLY A 106 16.22 44.35 7.75
CA GLY A 106 15.68 45.71 7.58
C GLY A 106 14.26 45.95 8.08
N ALA A 107 14.13 46.91 8.99
CA ALA A 107 13.03 47.87 9.27
C ALA A 107 11.55 47.44 9.32
N GLU A 108 11.16 46.24 8.87
CA GLU A 108 9.77 45.83 8.71
C GLU A 108 9.27 45.07 9.95
N ASN A 109 8.40 45.71 10.73
CA ASN A 109 7.64 45.07 11.82
C ASN A 109 6.44 44.28 11.27
N LYS A 110 6.66 43.42 10.27
CA LYS A 110 5.62 42.59 9.65
C LYS A 110 5.63 41.18 10.19
N LYS A 111 4.45 40.60 10.41
CA LYS A 111 4.28 39.16 10.62
C LYS A 111 4.32 38.47 9.27
N VAL A 112 5.19 37.46 9.14
CA VAL A 112 5.39 36.80 7.86
C VAL A 112 5.40 35.30 8.00
N ALA A 113 4.91 34.63 6.97
CA ALA A 113 5.16 33.21 6.72
C ALA A 113 6.14 33.04 5.55
N TYR A 114 6.93 31.98 5.61
CA TYR A 114 7.80 31.59 4.51
C TYR A 114 7.33 30.27 3.92
N PHE A 115 7.32 30.21 2.60
CA PHE A 115 6.95 29.02 1.82
C PHE A 115 8.12 28.65 0.93
N PHE A 116 8.49 27.37 0.91
CA PHE A 116 9.64 26.84 0.18
C PHE A 116 9.18 25.96 -0.98
N LYS A 117 9.86 26.05 -2.12
CA LYS A 117 9.66 25.18 -3.28
C LYS A 117 10.96 25.07 -4.07
N GLY A 118 11.49 23.86 -4.22
CA GLY A 118 12.81 23.60 -4.76
C GLY A 118 13.87 24.46 -4.06
N ASN A 119 14.73 25.11 -4.84
CA ASN A 119 15.80 25.95 -4.33
C ASN A 119 15.37 27.39 -3.99
N GLN A 120 14.06 27.66 -3.95
CA GLN A 120 13.51 29.00 -3.76
C GLN A 120 12.53 29.08 -2.59
N PHE A 121 12.26 30.30 -2.16
CA PHE A 121 11.23 30.61 -1.18
C PHE A 121 10.45 31.87 -1.54
N MET A 122 9.23 31.98 -1.02
CA MET A 122 8.38 33.16 -1.05
C MET A 122 8.12 33.63 0.39
N ARG A 123 7.89 34.93 0.55
CA ARG A 123 7.46 35.55 1.80
C ARG A 123 6.01 35.98 1.67
N TYR A 124 5.19 35.61 2.65
CA TYR A 124 3.78 35.98 2.71
C TYR A 124 3.56 36.97 3.85
N ASP A 125 3.01 38.13 3.52
CA ASP A 125 2.59 39.14 4.48
C ASP A 125 1.24 38.71 5.06
N VAL A 126 1.25 38.37 6.34
CA VAL A 126 0.09 37.83 7.05
C VAL A 126 -1.00 38.89 7.22
N GLU A 127 -0.61 40.16 7.36
CA GLU A 127 -1.57 41.25 7.60
C GLU A 127 -2.16 41.75 6.28
N ALA A 128 -1.38 41.75 5.20
CA ALA A 128 -1.86 42.10 3.87
C ALA A 128 -2.57 40.94 3.14
N ASP A 129 -2.50 39.71 3.70
CA ASP A 129 -3.05 38.48 3.12
C ASP A 129 -2.57 38.22 1.67
N GLN A 130 -1.28 38.43 1.45
CA GLN A 130 -0.66 38.42 0.12
C GLN A 130 0.83 38.06 0.18
N ALA A 131 1.32 37.32 -0.82
CA ALA A 131 2.75 37.16 -1.05
C ALA A 131 3.40 38.46 -1.50
N ASP A 132 4.57 38.77 -0.94
CA ASP A 132 5.34 39.93 -1.36
C ASP A 132 5.87 39.75 -2.78
N ALA A 133 5.75 40.80 -3.61
CA ALA A 133 6.33 40.80 -4.95
C ALA A 133 7.87 40.95 -4.91
N ALA A 134 8.39 41.67 -3.92
CA ALA A 134 9.82 41.90 -3.72
C ALA A 134 10.17 42.10 -2.23
N ASP A 135 11.45 41.99 -1.89
CA ASP A 135 11.94 42.36 -0.55
C ASP A 135 12.18 43.87 -0.40
N GLY A 136 12.57 44.31 0.81
CA GLY A 136 12.88 45.71 1.10
C GLY A 136 14.07 46.30 0.32
N ALA A 137 14.83 45.48 -0.43
CA ALA A 137 15.89 45.91 -1.34
C ALA A 137 15.43 45.89 -2.83
N GLY A 138 14.14 45.63 -3.09
CA GLY A 138 13.57 45.58 -4.44
C GLY A 138 13.85 44.28 -5.21
N ARG A 139 14.36 43.22 -4.54
CA ARG A 139 14.62 41.93 -5.20
C ARG A 139 13.33 41.11 -5.25
N ALA A 140 12.92 40.72 -6.45
CA ALA A 140 11.68 39.98 -6.68
C ALA A 140 11.65 38.60 -6.01
N TYR A 141 10.46 38.16 -5.59
CA TYR A 141 10.19 36.76 -5.22
C TYR A 141 9.71 35.96 -6.45
N PRO A 142 9.91 34.62 -6.49
CA PRO A 142 10.57 33.80 -5.47
C PRO A 142 12.09 34.03 -5.43
N GLN A 143 12.68 33.98 -4.24
CA GLN A 143 14.11 34.21 -4.02
C GLN A 143 14.86 32.90 -3.72
N PRO A 144 16.14 32.75 -4.11
CA PRO A 144 16.93 31.57 -3.76
C PRO A 144 17.10 31.41 -2.25
N ILE A 145 17.01 30.18 -1.74
CA ILE A 145 17.20 29.88 -0.30
C ILE A 145 18.55 30.40 0.20
N SER A 146 19.61 30.23 -0.59
CA SER A 146 20.98 30.67 -0.28
C SER A 146 21.12 32.17 -0.02
N LEU A 147 20.17 32.99 -0.48
CA LEU A 147 20.20 34.44 -0.29
C LEU A 147 19.86 34.84 1.15
N LYS A 148 18.95 34.11 1.80
CA LYS A 148 18.34 34.52 3.08
C LYS A 148 18.43 33.47 4.18
N TRP A 149 18.93 32.27 3.92
CA TRP A 149 18.95 31.23 4.95
C TRP A 149 20.37 30.70 5.16
N PRO A 150 21.24 31.48 5.84
CA PRO A 150 22.65 31.13 5.95
C PRO A 150 22.85 29.85 6.77
N GLY A 151 23.54 28.89 6.14
CA GLY A 151 23.89 27.61 6.76
C GLY A 151 22.82 26.53 6.68
N ILE A 152 21.69 26.77 5.99
CA ILE A 152 20.80 25.66 5.57
C ILE A 152 21.13 25.23 4.13
N TRP A 153 20.56 24.11 3.69
CA TRP A 153 20.70 23.63 2.32
C TRP A 153 20.14 24.61 1.30
N ALA A 154 20.87 24.82 0.21
CA ALA A 154 20.47 25.77 -0.83
C ALA A 154 19.52 25.17 -1.87
N ASP A 155 19.42 23.84 -1.95
CA ASP A 155 18.70 23.09 -2.99
C ASP A 155 17.24 22.81 -2.67
N ARG A 156 16.89 22.46 -1.42
CA ARG A 156 15.50 22.35 -0.95
C ARG A 156 15.39 22.22 0.58
N VAL A 157 14.15 22.31 1.07
CA VAL A 157 13.74 22.03 2.46
C VAL A 157 12.48 21.18 2.43
N ASP A 158 12.49 20.01 3.07
CA ASP A 158 11.33 19.12 3.09
C ASP A 158 10.36 19.47 4.23
N ALA A 159 10.82 19.98 5.36
CA ALA A 159 9.92 20.51 6.39
C ALA A 159 10.65 21.54 7.24
N VAL A 160 9.88 22.45 7.84
CA VAL A 160 10.42 23.39 8.82
C VAL A 160 9.41 23.58 9.95
N VAL A 161 9.92 23.59 11.18
CA VAL A 161 9.11 23.89 12.37
C VAL A 161 9.88 24.79 13.32
N VAL A 162 9.24 25.85 13.78
CA VAL A 162 9.73 26.66 14.90
C VAL A 162 9.43 25.87 16.17
N TRP A 163 10.47 25.54 16.95
CA TRP A 163 10.31 24.72 18.14
C TRP A 163 9.47 25.48 19.19
N PRO A 164 8.43 24.87 19.76
CA PRO A 164 7.48 25.57 20.63
C PRO A 164 8.04 25.91 22.01
N VAL A 165 9.20 25.36 22.37
CA VAL A 165 9.87 25.60 23.64
C VAL A 165 11.32 26.06 23.43
N PRO A 166 11.91 26.85 24.34
CA PRO A 166 13.31 27.26 24.18
C PRO A 166 14.28 26.06 24.18
N ARG A 167 15.29 26.11 23.31
CA ARG A 167 16.42 25.17 23.29
C ARG A 167 17.69 25.94 23.61
N ASP A 168 18.41 25.49 24.63
CA ASP A 168 19.63 26.15 25.10
C ASP A 168 19.40 27.66 25.36
N GLY A 169 18.23 27.98 25.95
CA GLY A 169 17.79 29.36 26.24
C GLY A 169 17.36 30.21 25.03
N ARG A 170 17.18 29.61 23.85
CA ARG A 170 16.88 30.34 22.60
C ARG A 170 15.69 29.74 21.85
N THR A 171 15.00 30.56 21.08
CA THR A 171 14.07 30.08 20.06
C THR A 171 14.86 29.51 18.88
N VAL A 172 14.58 28.27 18.52
CA VAL A 172 15.21 27.59 17.39
C VAL A 172 14.14 27.09 16.42
N ALA A 173 14.50 27.00 15.15
CA ALA A 173 13.74 26.25 14.15
C ALA A 173 14.54 25.00 13.76
N TYR A 174 13.82 23.95 13.38
CA TYR A 174 14.40 22.75 12.79
C TYR A 174 13.98 22.67 11.32
N PHE A 175 14.97 22.61 10.43
CA PHE A 175 14.80 22.36 9.01
C PHE A 175 15.12 20.89 8.74
N PHE A 176 14.32 20.22 7.93
CA PHE A 176 14.49 18.81 7.57
C PHE A 176 14.70 18.69 6.07
N ARG A 177 15.56 17.78 5.67
CA ARG A 177 15.78 17.38 4.27
C ARG A 177 16.30 15.96 4.24
N ASP A 178 15.65 15.09 3.50
CA ASP A 178 15.93 13.65 3.48
C ASP A 178 15.98 13.09 4.91
N ASN A 179 16.95 12.22 5.19
CA ASN A 179 17.22 11.67 6.51
C ASN A 179 18.03 12.61 7.43
N GLN A 180 18.08 13.92 7.14
CA GLN A 180 18.88 14.89 7.88
C GLN A 180 18.05 16.07 8.41
N TYR A 181 18.59 16.75 9.43
CA TYR A 181 18.01 17.98 9.98
C TYR A 181 19.08 19.03 10.32
N ILE A 182 18.68 20.30 10.36
CA ILE A 182 19.47 21.46 10.75
C ILE A 182 18.74 22.21 11.86
N ARG A 183 19.45 22.54 12.96
CA ARG A 183 18.95 23.47 13.97
C ARG A 183 19.39 24.89 13.64
N PHE A 184 18.43 25.80 13.61
CA PHE A 184 18.60 27.19 13.18
C PHE A 184 18.24 28.13 14.32
N ASP A 185 19.16 29.04 14.68
CA ASP A 185 18.90 30.07 15.67
C ASP A 185 18.05 31.17 15.05
N VAL A 186 16.81 31.32 15.51
CA VAL A 186 15.84 32.27 14.95
C VAL A 186 16.30 33.71 15.14
N LYS A 187 16.88 34.04 16.30
CA LYS A 187 17.28 35.41 16.64
C LYS A 187 18.58 35.80 15.94
N ARG A 188 19.57 34.91 15.94
CA ARG A 188 20.86 35.15 15.25
C ARG A 188 20.79 34.93 13.75
N HIS A 189 19.71 34.32 13.29
CA HIS A 189 19.43 34.01 11.90
C HIS A 189 20.57 33.28 11.20
N ARG A 190 20.90 32.10 11.73
CA ARG A 190 21.91 31.21 11.15
C ARG A 190 21.73 29.80 11.68
N ALA A 191 22.16 28.82 10.88
CA ALA A 191 22.33 27.46 11.36
C ALA A 191 23.35 27.41 12.51
N ASP A 192 23.10 26.54 13.50
CA ASP A 192 24.09 26.21 14.51
C ASP A 192 25.27 25.43 13.88
N LEU A 193 26.47 25.54 14.46
CA LEU A 193 27.64 24.79 14.01
C LEU A 193 27.46 23.28 14.23
N GLY A 194 28.00 22.47 13.30
CA GLY A 194 27.94 21.00 13.39
C GLY A 194 26.66 20.38 12.82
N TYR A 195 25.89 21.14 12.04
CA TYR A 195 24.77 20.67 11.23
C TYR A 195 25.15 20.65 9.73
N PRO A 196 24.48 19.85 8.89
CA PRO A 196 23.35 18.96 9.19
C PRO A 196 23.73 17.73 10.01
N LYS A 197 22.75 17.13 10.69
CA LYS A 197 22.86 15.87 11.44
C LYS A 197 21.83 14.86 10.94
N PRO A 198 22.09 13.54 11.02
CA PRO A 198 21.08 12.55 10.68
C PRO A 198 19.90 12.62 11.66
N ILE A 199 18.69 12.32 11.19
CA ILE A 199 17.49 12.23 12.03
C ILE A 199 17.61 11.00 12.95
N ALA A 200 18.00 9.87 12.36
CA ALA A 200 18.31 8.65 13.10
C ALA A 200 19.30 8.95 14.25
N ASP A 201 19.04 8.34 15.40
CA ASP A 201 19.80 8.45 16.66
C ASP A 201 19.80 9.84 17.35
N HIS A 202 19.41 10.91 16.67
CA HIS A 202 19.33 12.25 17.25
C HIS A 202 17.93 12.67 17.70
N TRP A 203 16.90 11.98 17.23
CA TRP A 203 15.51 12.19 17.63
C TRP A 203 15.02 10.94 18.36
N PRO A 204 15.07 10.90 19.70
CA PRO A 204 14.65 9.73 20.46
C PRO A 204 13.22 9.33 20.13
N ASN A 205 13.00 8.03 19.88
CA ASN A 205 11.69 7.45 19.56
C ASN A 205 10.99 8.02 18.31
N PHE A 206 11.76 8.58 17.37
CA PHE A 206 11.24 9.08 16.11
C PHE A 206 10.90 7.95 15.14
N LYS A 207 9.73 8.01 14.49
CA LYS A 207 9.21 6.93 13.62
C LYS A 207 9.55 7.11 12.14
N PHE A 208 10.11 8.26 11.76
CA PHE A 208 10.41 8.60 10.37
C PHE A 208 11.92 8.90 10.18
N PRO A 209 12.81 7.90 10.31
CA PRO A 209 14.25 8.11 10.26
C PRO A 209 14.76 8.58 8.88
N ASP A 210 14.00 8.28 7.82
CA ASP A 210 14.37 8.59 6.43
C ASP A 210 13.90 9.96 5.94
N GLY A 211 13.22 10.73 6.81
CA GLY A 211 12.72 12.07 6.49
C GLY A 211 11.23 12.25 6.77
N ILE A 212 10.75 13.47 6.58
CA ILE A 212 9.36 13.88 6.85
C ILE A 212 8.86 14.82 5.75
N ASP A 213 7.54 14.87 5.60
CA ASP A 213 6.86 15.70 4.62
C ASP A 213 6.38 17.02 5.23
N GLY A 214 6.03 17.02 6.51
CA GLY A 214 5.54 18.22 7.18
C GLY A 214 5.77 18.17 8.68
N ALA A 215 5.84 19.35 9.30
CA ALA A 215 5.93 19.48 10.74
C ALA A 215 5.19 20.72 11.23
N VAL A 216 4.41 20.59 12.30
CA VAL A 216 3.71 21.73 12.91
C VAL A 216 3.79 21.66 14.42
N ALA A 217 4.21 22.77 15.03
CA ALA A 217 4.11 22.94 16.47
C ALA A 217 2.65 23.24 16.81
N TRP A 218 2.04 22.37 17.63
CA TRP A 218 0.65 22.56 18.02
C TRP A 218 0.53 23.79 18.94
N PRO A 219 -0.40 24.72 18.67
CA PRO A 219 -0.42 25.99 19.39
C PRO A 219 -0.96 25.87 20.82
N THR A 220 -1.59 24.75 21.16
CA THR A 220 -2.08 24.45 22.52
C THR A 220 -1.33 23.25 23.12
N LYS A 221 -1.29 23.19 24.45
CA LYS A 221 -0.74 22.02 25.14
C LYS A 221 -1.70 20.84 25.04
N ILE A 222 -1.15 19.66 24.81
CA ILE A 222 -1.88 18.39 24.80
C ILE A 222 -1.35 17.57 25.96
N GLU A 223 -2.23 17.11 26.85
CA GLU A 223 -1.85 16.33 28.03
C GLU A 223 -0.78 17.05 28.89
N GLY A 224 -0.82 18.39 28.93
CA GLY A 224 0.14 19.24 29.65
C GLY A 224 1.47 19.50 28.95
N LYS A 225 1.71 18.90 27.78
CA LYS A 225 2.96 18.98 27.01
C LYS A 225 2.81 19.90 25.80
N SER A 226 3.89 20.59 25.44
CA SER A 226 4.04 21.19 24.12
C SER A 226 4.30 20.09 23.09
N VAL A 227 3.48 20.01 22.05
CA VAL A 227 3.52 18.92 21.07
C VAL A 227 3.91 19.45 19.70
N VAL A 228 4.73 18.68 18.99
CA VAL A 228 4.96 18.84 17.55
C VAL A 228 4.41 17.61 16.84
N TYR A 229 3.63 17.84 15.79
CA TYR A 229 3.17 16.80 14.88
C TYR A 229 4.09 16.74 13.68
N PHE A 230 4.52 15.53 13.34
CA PHE A 230 5.33 15.23 12.17
C PHE A 230 4.53 14.35 11.21
N PHE A 231 4.54 14.67 9.92
CA PHE A 231 3.77 14.00 8.89
C PHE A 231 4.71 13.33 7.89
N LYS A 232 4.36 12.13 7.44
CA LYS A 232 5.02 11.39 6.38
C LYS A 232 3.99 10.54 5.65
N ASP A 233 3.89 10.70 4.33
CA ASP A 233 2.86 10.10 3.51
C ASP A 233 1.46 10.35 4.14
N ASN A 234 0.62 9.32 4.24
CA ASN A 234 -0.69 9.39 4.90
C ASN A 234 -0.63 9.16 6.43
N GLN A 235 0.55 9.26 7.03
CA GLN A 235 0.78 8.98 8.44
C GLN A 235 1.33 10.19 9.19
N TYR A 236 1.19 10.16 10.50
CA TYR A 236 1.78 11.15 11.39
C TYR A 236 2.29 10.54 12.69
N MET A 237 3.12 11.29 13.42
CA MET A 237 3.47 11.01 14.79
C MET A 237 3.43 12.27 15.67
N ARG A 238 3.13 12.08 16.96
CA ARG A 238 3.30 13.12 17.98
C ARG A 238 4.70 13.08 18.58
N TYR A 239 5.21 14.25 18.93
CA TYR A 239 6.49 14.41 19.58
C TYR A 239 6.36 15.36 20.77
N ASP A 240 6.79 14.89 21.94
CA ASP A 240 6.87 15.68 23.16
C ASP A 240 8.02 16.68 23.04
N ALA A 241 7.70 17.95 22.82
CA ALA A 241 8.69 18.99 22.60
C ALA A 241 9.43 19.40 23.88
N ASP A 242 8.76 19.27 25.03
CA ASP A 242 9.32 19.51 26.37
C ASP A 242 10.35 18.42 26.69
N GLY A 243 9.96 17.15 26.52
CA GLY A 243 10.79 15.98 26.81
C GLY A 243 11.80 15.61 25.72
N PHE A 244 11.68 16.21 24.52
CA PHE A 244 12.49 15.91 23.33
C PHE A 244 12.52 14.41 22.98
N ARG A 245 11.33 13.82 22.85
CA ARG A 245 11.16 12.41 22.49
C ARG A 245 9.84 12.19 21.74
N GLY A 246 9.82 11.22 20.84
CA GLY A 246 8.59 10.72 20.24
C GLY A 246 7.63 10.25 21.32
N ASP A 247 6.37 10.66 21.19
CA ASP A 247 5.34 10.30 22.14
C ASP A 247 4.88 8.86 21.88
N ASP A 248 5.06 7.99 22.86
CA ASP A 248 4.62 6.58 22.87
C ASP A 248 3.67 6.28 24.02
N GLN A 249 3.25 7.32 24.76
CA GLN A 249 2.44 7.20 25.97
C GLN A 249 1.13 7.98 25.86
N SER A 250 0.59 8.13 24.65
CA SER A 250 -0.64 8.90 24.50
C SER A 250 -1.75 8.26 25.33
N VAL A 251 -2.44 9.06 26.14
CA VAL A 251 -3.54 8.57 26.98
C VAL A 251 -4.67 8.02 26.12
N SER A 252 -4.75 8.47 24.87
CA SER A 252 -5.67 7.98 23.84
C SER A 252 -5.32 6.60 23.26
N GLY A 253 -4.19 5.99 23.62
CA GLY A 253 -3.79 4.65 23.15
C GLY A 253 -3.42 4.57 21.66
N ILE A 254 -3.09 5.70 21.02
CA ILE A 254 -2.75 5.72 19.59
C ILE A 254 -1.32 5.20 19.42
N ALA A 255 -1.17 4.15 18.60
CA ALA A 255 0.13 3.64 18.20
C ALA A 255 0.69 4.45 17.02
N TYR A 256 1.93 4.91 17.14
CA TYR A 256 2.61 5.67 16.09
C TYR A 256 3.58 4.82 15.25
N PRO A 257 3.68 5.08 13.93
CA PRO A 257 2.98 6.13 13.19
C PRO A 257 1.49 5.80 12.96
N ALA A 258 0.63 6.81 13.03
CA ALA A 258 -0.83 6.67 12.96
C ALA A 258 -1.37 7.29 11.68
N SER A 259 -2.54 6.82 11.21
CA SER A 259 -3.19 7.34 10.00
C SER A 259 -3.69 8.78 10.18
N VAL A 260 -3.42 9.65 9.22
CA VAL A 260 -3.96 11.02 9.20
C VAL A 260 -5.48 10.98 9.03
N ALA A 261 -5.98 10.24 8.04
CA ALA A 261 -7.41 10.16 7.74
C ALA A 261 -8.26 9.64 8.92
N GLU A 262 -7.69 8.79 9.77
CA GLU A 262 -8.40 8.24 10.94
C GLU A 262 -8.40 9.18 12.15
N ASN A 263 -7.37 10.02 12.29
CA ASN A 263 -7.13 10.77 13.54
C ASN A 263 -7.15 12.30 13.36
N TRP A 264 -7.32 12.79 12.13
CA TRP A 264 -7.48 14.21 11.81
C TRP A 264 -8.84 14.40 11.13
N PRO A 265 -9.93 14.58 11.91
CA PRO A 265 -11.28 14.58 11.39
C PRO A 265 -11.46 15.57 10.23
N ASN A 266 -12.05 15.10 9.14
CA ASN A 266 -12.28 15.85 7.90
C ASN A 266 -11.03 16.36 7.17
N LEU A 267 -9.80 16.05 7.61
CA LEU A 267 -8.60 16.59 6.96
C LEU A 267 -8.27 15.86 5.66
N LEU A 268 -8.14 14.53 5.73
CA LEU A 268 -7.74 13.67 4.61
C LEU A 268 -8.75 12.55 4.45
N ALA A 269 -9.19 12.28 3.22
CA ALA A 269 -10.01 11.12 2.91
C ALA A 269 -9.21 9.84 3.13
N ALA A 270 -9.88 8.77 3.56
CA ALA A 270 -9.23 7.46 3.67
C ALA A 270 -8.80 6.98 2.28
N ASP A 271 -7.53 6.62 2.13
CA ASP A 271 -7.05 5.92 0.94
C ASP A 271 -7.66 4.50 0.93
N GLU A 272 -8.39 4.18 -0.13
CA GLU A 272 -9.12 2.91 -0.27
C GLU A 272 -8.19 1.69 -0.19
N LEU A 273 -6.97 1.79 -0.72
CA LEU A 273 -5.98 0.72 -0.66
C LEU A 273 -5.43 0.56 0.76
N ALA A 274 -5.15 1.67 1.46
CA ALA A 274 -4.71 1.63 2.84
C ALA A 274 -5.78 1.04 3.77
N ALA A 275 -7.05 1.39 3.55
CA ALA A 275 -8.18 0.83 4.27
C ALA A 275 -8.32 -0.68 4.02
N TYR A 276 -8.22 -1.10 2.76
CA TYR A 276 -8.20 -2.51 2.38
C TYR A 276 -7.03 -3.27 3.02
N ALA A 277 -5.82 -2.70 3.01
CA ALA A 277 -4.66 -3.30 3.64
C ALA A 277 -4.84 -3.50 5.16
N LYS A 278 -5.53 -2.58 5.84
CA LYS A 278 -5.87 -2.74 7.26
C LYS A 278 -6.87 -3.88 7.51
N GLU A 279 -7.88 -4.02 6.66
CA GLU A 279 -8.82 -5.14 6.72
C GLU A 279 -8.08 -6.48 6.55
N CYS A 280 -7.15 -6.52 5.59
CA CYS A 280 -6.27 -7.65 5.35
C CYS A 280 -5.38 -7.99 6.56
N ASP A 281 -4.69 -7.00 7.14
CA ASP A 281 -3.84 -7.23 8.30
C ASP A 281 -4.66 -7.81 9.48
N ALA A 282 -5.89 -7.33 9.69
CA ALA A 282 -6.78 -7.85 10.71
C ALA A 282 -7.28 -9.28 10.41
N ALA A 283 -7.62 -9.59 9.16
CA ALA A 283 -8.09 -10.92 8.76
C ALA A 283 -6.98 -11.96 8.75
N ILE A 284 -5.75 -11.54 8.47
CA ILE A 284 -4.61 -12.44 8.24
C ILE A 284 -3.75 -12.58 9.50
N GLY A 285 -3.54 -11.50 10.26
CA GLY A 285 -2.70 -11.47 11.46
C GLY A 285 -1.22 -11.14 11.22
N VAL A 286 -0.85 -10.70 10.02
CA VAL A 286 0.50 -10.20 9.67
C VAL A 286 0.37 -8.97 8.78
N THR A 287 1.44 -8.20 8.57
CA THR A 287 1.43 -6.98 7.75
C THR A 287 2.40 -7.09 6.57
N VAL A 288 2.01 -6.56 5.41
CA VAL A 288 2.93 -6.32 4.29
C VAL A 288 3.81 -5.12 4.63
N SER A 289 5.11 -5.34 4.81
CA SER A 289 6.09 -4.27 5.09
C SER A 289 6.59 -3.61 3.80
N ASP A 290 7.23 -2.43 3.90
CA ASP A 290 8.04 -1.89 2.80
C ASP A 290 9.08 -2.94 2.36
N PHE A 291 9.31 -3.08 1.06
CA PHE A 291 10.31 -4.02 0.55
C PHE A 291 10.94 -3.50 -0.74
N ASP A 292 12.22 -3.84 -0.93
CA ASP A 292 12.93 -3.62 -2.18
C ASP A 292 12.87 -4.91 -3.03
N VAL A 293 12.35 -4.80 -4.26
CA VAL A 293 12.27 -5.93 -5.21
C VAL A 293 13.64 -6.33 -5.77
N ASP A 294 14.58 -5.40 -5.86
CA ASP A 294 15.96 -5.64 -6.30
C ASP A 294 16.86 -6.11 -5.16
N SER A 295 16.36 -6.08 -3.93
CA SER A 295 17.08 -6.52 -2.74
C SER A 295 17.70 -7.89 -2.95
N ARG A 296 18.96 -8.04 -2.53
CA ARG A 296 19.69 -9.33 -2.50
C ARG A 296 19.01 -10.41 -1.64
N LEU A 297 18.00 -10.03 -0.86
CA LEU A 297 17.18 -10.96 -0.08
C LEU A 297 16.14 -11.68 -0.94
N GLY A 298 15.80 -11.17 -2.12
CA GLY A 298 14.96 -11.87 -3.09
C GLY A 298 15.75 -12.83 -3.98
N THR A 299 15.05 -13.75 -4.64
CA THR A 299 15.63 -14.71 -5.59
C THR A 299 15.27 -14.32 -7.02
N THR A 300 16.24 -14.31 -7.94
CA THR A 300 15.97 -14.15 -9.38
C THR A 300 15.28 -15.38 -9.93
N VAL A 301 14.25 -15.17 -10.75
CA VAL A 301 13.49 -16.22 -11.43
C VAL A 301 13.46 -15.90 -12.93
N PRO A 302 13.60 -16.90 -13.83
CA PRO A 302 13.94 -18.29 -13.54
C PRO A 302 15.37 -18.46 -13.00
N THR A 303 15.60 -19.47 -12.16
CA THR A 303 16.91 -19.75 -11.51
C THR A 303 17.83 -20.66 -12.34
N THR A 304 17.29 -21.37 -13.34
CA THR A 304 18.05 -22.36 -14.11
C THR A 304 18.48 -21.86 -15.49
N ASN A 305 19.69 -22.27 -15.88
CA ASN A 305 20.24 -22.19 -17.25
C ASN A 305 20.33 -20.78 -17.89
N LEU A 306 20.53 -19.76 -17.04
CA LEU A 306 20.99 -18.44 -17.45
C LEU A 306 22.26 -18.06 -16.69
N THR A 307 23.38 -17.98 -17.38
CA THR A 307 24.61 -17.40 -16.84
C THR A 307 25.18 -16.41 -17.85
N PRO A 308 25.28 -15.11 -17.50
CA PRO A 308 24.83 -14.46 -16.26
C PRO A 308 23.29 -14.41 -16.13
N ALA A 309 22.76 -14.09 -14.94
CA ALA A 309 21.32 -14.13 -14.61
C ALA A 309 20.40 -13.22 -15.45
N ASN A 310 21.00 -12.33 -16.26
CA ASN A 310 20.34 -11.41 -17.17
C ASN A 310 20.58 -11.74 -18.67
N ALA A 311 21.13 -12.92 -18.99
CA ALA A 311 21.30 -13.32 -20.38
C ALA A 311 19.95 -13.49 -21.09
N THR A 312 19.95 -13.34 -22.42
CA THR A 312 18.81 -13.65 -23.27
C THR A 312 18.86 -15.12 -23.65
N TYR A 313 17.73 -15.82 -23.60
CA TYR A 313 17.64 -17.19 -24.11
C TYR A 313 17.82 -17.21 -25.63
N PRO A 314 18.86 -17.88 -26.18
CA PRO A 314 19.21 -17.77 -27.60
C PRO A 314 18.08 -18.13 -28.57
N ASN A 315 17.20 -19.05 -28.17
CA ASN A 315 16.11 -19.58 -28.98
C ASN A 315 14.72 -19.11 -28.51
N GLY A 316 14.65 -18.20 -27.52
CA GLY A 316 13.39 -17.78 -26.89
C GLY A 316 12.74 -18.83 -25.98
N THR A 317 13.34 -20.02 -25.83
CA THR A 317 12.87 -21.12 -24.98
C THR A 317 13.73 -21.33 -23.74
N CYS A 318 13.14 -21.88 -22.68
CA CYS A 318 13.79 -22.20 -21.40
C CYS A 318 13.10 -23.36 -20.67
N ASP A 319 13.70 -23.88 -19.61
CA ASP A 319 13.19 -25.10 -18.95
C ASP A 319 11.92 -24.87 -18.13
N ARG A 320 11.79 -23.66 -17.58
CA ARG A 320 10.72 -23.26 -16.68
C ARG A 320 10.30 -21.83 -17.04
N PRO A 321 9.54 -21.62 -18.13
CA PRO A 321 9.08 -20.30 -18.53
C PRO A 321 7.99 -19.78 -17.60
N ASN A 322 7.75 -18.46 -17.64
CA ASN A 322 6.64 -17.84 -16.94
C ASN A 322 5.33 -18.19 -17.67
N VAL A 323 4.47 -18.94 -16.99
CA VAL A 323 3.23 -19.49 -17.57
C VAL A 323 2.24 -18.38 -17.96
N LEU A 324 2.22 -17.26 -17.23
CA LEU A 324 1.23 -16.20 -17.43
C LEU A 324 1.49 -15.37 -18.68
N ASN A 325 2.76 -15.08 -18.99
CA ASN A 325 3.11 -14.31 -20.19
C ASN A 325 3.59 -15.21 -21.34
N GLY A 326 3.67 -16.53 -21.11
CA GLY A 326 4.07 -17.52 -22.11
C GLY A 326 5.52 -17.35 -22.57
N LYS A 327 6.38 -16.66 -21.82
CA LYS A 327 7.76 -16.35 -22.20
C LYS A 327 8.75 -16.74 -21.11
N CYS A 328 10.01 -16.85 -21.51
CA CYS A 328 11.11 -16.83 -20.56
C CYS A 328 11.32 -15.39 -20.07
N ASP A 329 11.32 -15.19 -18.75
CA ASP A 329 11.21 -13.87 -18.13
C ASP A 329 12.41 -13.58 -17.20
N PRO A 330 13.65 -13.53 -17.75
CA PRO A 330 14.87 -13.35 -16.97
C PRO A 330 14.87 -12.04 -16.19
N GLY A 331 15.47 -12.06 -15.01
CA GLY A 331 15.56 -10.88 -14.14
C GLY A 331 14.29 -10.60 -13.32
N SER A 332 13.25 -11.45 -13.41
CA SER A 332 12.13 -11.39 -12.47
C SER A 332 12.60 -11.77 -11.06
N ARG A 333 11.86 -11.35 -10.04
CA ARG A 333 12.25 -11.52 -8.63
C ARG A 333 11.09 -12.09 -7.84
N PHE A 334 11.38 -13.06 -6.97
CA PHE A 334 10.43 -13.60 -6.02
C PHE A 334 10.99 -13.49 -4.61
N ARG A 335 10.12 -13.16 -3.65
CA ARG A 335 10.49 -13.05 -2.24
C ARG A 335 9.38 -13.56 -1.35
N VAL A 336 9.76 -14.31 -0.32
CA VAL A 336 8.89 -14.58 0.83
C VAL A 336 9.16 -13.47 1.85
N LEU A 337 8.15 -12.63 2.09
CA LEU A 337 8.25 -11.52 3.04
C LEU A 337 7.95 -11.98 4.47
N VAL A 338 6.99 -12.89 4.61
CA VAL A 338 6.57 -13.49 5.88
C VAL A 338 6.23 -14.96 5.61
N ASP A 339 6.68 -15.86 6.49
CA ASP A 339 6.18 -17.24 6.54
C ASP A 339 6.21 -17.72 7.99
N THR A 340 5.02 -17.85 8.57
CA THR A 340 4.78 -18.28 9.95
C THR A 340 3.98 -19.58 9.95
N ALA A 341 3.71 -20.16 11.12
CA ALA A 341 2.82 -21.33 11.20
C ALA A 341 1.42 -21.06 10.62
N ASP A 342 0.93 -19.83 10.75
CA ASP A 342 -0.48 -19.49 10.49
C ASP A 342 -0.67 -18.65 9.22
N ALA A 343 0.35 -17.96 8.72
CA ALA A 343 0.22 -17.05 7.58
C ALA A 343 1.51 -16.90 6.78
N TYR A 344 1.39 -16.49 5.52
CA TYR A 344 2.52 -16.05 4.70
C TYR A 344 2.19 -14.82 3.86
N VAL A 345 3.24 -14.13 3.45
CA VAL A 345 3.21 -13.03 2.47
C VAL A 345 4.30 -13.29 1.44
N VAL A 346 3.93 -13.30 0.16
CA VAL A 346 4.85 -13.47 -0.97
C VAL A 346 4.75 -12.30 -1.92
N ALA A 347 5.88 -11.90 -2.49
CA ALA A 347 5.97 -10.86 -3.50
C ALA A 347 6.62 -11.42 -4.77
N HIS A 348 6.03 -11.13 -5.93
CA HIS A 348 6.53 -11.54 -7.23
C HIS A 348 6.59 -10.33 -8.16
N ALA A 349 7.80 -9.93 -8.52
CA ALA A 349 8.06 -8.86 -9.48
C ALA A 349 8.45 -9.48 -10.83
N ARG A 350 7.60 -9.33 -11.84
CA ARG A 350 7.82 -9.88 -13.18
C ARG A 350 8.54 -8.88 -14.06
N LYS A 351 9.61 -9.30 -14.74
CA LYS A 351 10.45 -8.39 -15.52
C LYS A 351 9.74 -7.90 -16.78
N MET A 352 9.04 -8.81 -17.45
CA MET A 352 8.31 -8.56 -18.70
C MET A 352 9.16 -7.86 -19.78
N GLY A 353 10.47 -8.14 -19.79
CA GLY A 353 11.42 -7.57 -20.75
C GLY A 353 11.78 -6.09 -20.53
N LEU A 354 11.40 -5.49 -19.39
CA LEU A 354 11.77 -4.11 -19.06
C LEU A 354 13.26 -3.96 -18.68
N SER A 355 13.72 -2.72 -18.60
CA SER A 355 15.13 -2.41 -18.31
C SER A 355 15.51 -2.69 -16.85
N GLN A 356 16.80 -2.67 -16.51
CA GLN A 356 17.26 -2.93 -15.14
C GLN A 356 16.59 -1.99 -14.13
N GLY A 357 16.10 -2.53 -13.01
CA GLY A 357 15.36 -1.77 -12.00
C GLY A 357 13.88 -1.55 -12.28
N GLU A 358 13.38 -1.93 -13.46
CA GLU A 358 11.96 -1.81 -13.83
C GLU A 358 11.25 -3.17 -13.88
N TYR A 359 9.99 -3.22 -13.47
CA TYR A 359 9.17 -4.44 -13.44
C TYR A 359 7.79 -4.17 -14.01
N GLY A 360 7.32 -5.03 -14.93
CA GLY A 360 6.04 -4.83 -15.61
C GLY A 360 4.83 -5.24 -14.78
N ASP A 361 5.07 -5.89 -13.64
CA ASP A 361 4.09 -6.26 -12.64
C ASP A 361 4.80 -6.55 -11.31
N VAL A 362 4.23 -6.05 -10.22
CA VAL A 362 4.58 -6.47 -8.85
C VAL A 362 3.31 -6.90 -8.14
N ALA A 363 3.17 -8.21 -7.92
CA ALA A 363 2.04 -8.81 -7.21
C ALA A 363 2.46 -9.25 -5.81
N VAL A 364 1.61 -8.95 -4.81
CA VAL A 364 1.77 -9.43 -3.44
C VAL A 364 0.53 -10.21 -3.03
N ILE A 365 0.75 -11.38 -2.43
CA ILE A 365 -0.31 -12.23 -1.91
C ILE A 365 -0.04 -12.45 -0.43
N GLN A 366 -1.05 -12.16 0.38
CA GLN A 366 -1.07 -12.40 1.81
C GLN A 366 -2.16 -13.44 2.10
N HIS A 367 -1.82 -14.48 2.87
CA HIS A 367 -2.74 -15.59 3.11
C HIS A 367 -2.63 -16.11 4.55
N ASN A 368 -3.77 -16.40 5.17
CA ASN A 368 -3.86 -17.09 6.45
C ASN A 368 -4.23 -18.56 6.22
N LYS A 369 -3.32 -19.45 6.61
CA LYS A 369 -3.38 -20.91 6.47
C LYS A 369 -4.50 -21.54 7.30
N VAL A 370 -4.95 -20.87 8.37
CA VAL A 370 -5.93 -21.41 9.34
C VAL A 370 -7.36 -21.08 8.94
N ASN A 371 -7.64 -19.83 8.58
CA ASN A 371 -9.01 -19.37 8.26
C ASN A 371 -9.26 -19.23 6.76
N GLY A 372 -8.22 -19.25 5.92
CA GLY A 372 -8.29 -19.18 4.46
C GLY A 372 -8.36 -17.77 3.87
N ALA A 373 -8.38 -16.73 4.72
CA ALA A 373 -8.41 -15.34 4.28
C ALA A 373 -7.22 -15.06 3.35
N THR A 374 -7.49 -14.39 2.23
CA THR A 374 -6.48 -14.07 1.23
C THR A 374 -6.68 -12.65 0.70
N CYS A 375 -5.58 -11.92 0.61
CA CYS A 375 -5.53 -10.57 0.07
C CYS A 375 -4.57 -10.50 -1.12
N PHE A 376 -4.92 -9.64 -2.08
CA PHE A 376 -4.19 -9.44 -3.32
C PHE A 376 -3.84 -7.97 -3.49
N TYR A 377 -2.57 -7.70 -3.79
CA TYR A 377 -2.10 -6.38 -4.16
C TYR A 377 -1.36 -6.47 -5.48
N GLN A 378 -1.51 -5.44 -6.31
CA GLN A 378 -0.86 -5.39 -7.62
C GLN A 378 -0.41 -3.97 -7.94
N GLY A 379 0.80 -3.84 -8.47
CA GLY A 379 1.42 -2.57 -8.82
C GLY A 379 2.32 -2.69 -10.06
N ALA A 380 2.93 -1.58 -10.46
CA ALA A 380 3.86 -1.47 -11.58
C ALA A 380 3.31 -1.96 -12.95
N LEU A 381 1.98 -1.97 -13.13
CA LEU A 381 1.35 -2.33 -14.39
C LEU A 381 1.37 -1.16 -15.39
N ALA A 382 1.95 -1.39 -16.57
CA ALA A 382 1.99 -0.42 -17.66
C ALA A 382 0.58 0.04 -18.11
N ASP A 383 -0.41 -0.86 -18.06
CA ASP A 383 -1.81 -0.56 -18.40
C ASP A 383 -2.43 0.56 -17.53
N PHE A 384 -1.85 0.83 -16.35
CA PHE A 384 -2.28 1.87 -15.42
C PHE A 384 -1.24 2.98 -15.24
N ASN A 385 -0.18 3.01 -16.05
CA ASN A 385 0.92 3.99 -15.98
C ASN A 385 1.53 4.12 -14.57
N LEU A 386 1.68 3.00 -13.88
CA LEU A 386 2.19 2.95 -12.49
C LEU A 386 3.71 3.01 -12.45
N SER A 387 4.24 3.54 -11.35
CA SER A 387 5.68 3.62 -11.12
C SER A 387 6.33 2.24 -11.08
N HIS A 388 7.54 2.12 -11.64
CA HIS A 388 8.33 0.89 -11.67
C HIS A 388 9.48 0.88 -10.66
N LYS A 389 9.50 1.80 -9.68
CA LYS A 389 10.60 1.92 -8.70
C LYS A 389 10.74 0.67 -7.84
N ALA A 390 11.98 0.30 -7.54
CA ALA A 390 12.30 -0.92 -6.82
C ALA A 390 12.01 -0.88 -5.30
N ASP A 391 12.05 0.29 -4.67
CA ASP A 391 11.69 0.49 -3.26
C ASP A 391 10.17 0.62 -3.10
N VAL A 392 9.52 -0.51 -2.90
CA VAL A 392 8.06 -0.62 -2.81
C VAL A 392 7.59 -0.26 -1.40
N LYS A 393 6.78 0.79 -1.30
CA LYS A 393 6.07 1.14 -0.06
C LYS A 393 4.96 0.15 0.23
N ALA A 394 4.73 -0.16 1.49
CA ALA A 394 3.64 -1.05 1.90
C ALA A 394 2.27 -0.54 1.39
N PRO A 395 1.34 -1.41 0.96
CA PRO A 395 -0.03 -1.03 0.58
C PRO A 395 -0.78 -0.28 1.68
N SER A 396 -0.44 -0.50 2.96
CA SER A 396 -0.98 0.23 4.11
C SER A 396 -0.60 1.71 4.13
N LYS A 397 0.34 2.14 3.27
CA LYS A 397 0.70 3.55 3.04
C LYS A 397 -0.05 4.17 1.86
N GLY A 398 -1.02 3.45 1.30
CA GLY A 398 -1.83 3.89 0.17
C GLY A 398 -1.17 3.65 -1.19
N VAL A 399 -1.74 4.25 -2.22
CA VAL A 399 -1.35 3.95 -3.62
C VAL A 399 0.06 4.40 -4.01
N GLY A 400 0.68 5.28 -3.21
CA GLY A 400 2.03 5.84 -3.43
C GLY A 400 2.03 7.12 -4.27
N ASN A 401 3.16 7.83 -4.27
CA ASN A 401 3.39 9.02 -5.09
C ASN A 401 4.83 9.04 -5.65
N PRO A 402 5.03 8.91 -6.98
CA PRO A 402 4.00 8.61 -7.99
C PRO A 402 3.28 7.29 -7.69
N THR A 403 2.03 7.16 -8.16
CA THR A 403 1.20 5.97 -7.93
C THR A 403 1.94 4.70 -8.34
N PHE A 404 2.07 3.76 -7.42
CA PHE A 404 2.71 2.46 -7.63
C PHE A 404 1.69 1.32 -7.57
N TRP A 405 0.79 1.36 -6.60
CA TRP A 405 -0.22 0.34 -6.38
C TRP A 405 -1.55 0.68 -7.05
N MET A 406 -2.28 -0.36 -7.41
CA MET A 406 -3.67 -0.27 -7.82
C MET A 406 -4.60 -0.16 -6.62
N THR A 407 -5.74 0.52 -6.78
CA THR A 407 -6.84 0.46 -5.81
C THR A 407 -7.53 -0.92 -5.86
N PRO A 408 -8.25 -1.34 -4.81
CA PRO A 408 -9.03 -2.58 -4.81
C PRO A 408 -9.99 -2.69 -6.01
N THR A 409 -10.73 -1.62 -6.32
CA THR A 409 -11.59 -1.54 -7.51
C THR A 409 -10.81 -1.74 -8.81
N GLN A 410 -9.61 -1.16 -8.94
CA GLN A 410 -8.77 -1.37 -10.13
C GLN A 410 -8.30 -2.83 -10.23
N ILE A 411 -7.94 -3.48 -9.13
CA ILE A 411 -7.51 -4.90 -9.12
C ILE A 411 -8.65 -5.78 -9.65
N VAL A 412 -9.86 -5.57 -9.13
CA VAL A 412 -11.07 -6.34 -9.49
C VAL A 412 -11.46 -6.18 -10.95
N ASN A 413 -11.26 -4.98 -11.51
CA ASN A 413 -11.61 -4.65 -12.89
C ASN A 413 -10.43 -4.68 -13.87
N SER A 414 -9.27 -5.16 -13.43
CA SER A 414 -8.08 -5.26 -14.29
C SER A 414 -8.30 -6.26 -15.43
N LYS A 415 -7.47 -6.19 -16.47
CA LYS A 415 -7.53 -7.18 -17.56
C LYS A 415 -7.23 -8.59 -17.07
N PHE A 416 -6.45 -8.74 -15.99
CA PHE A 416 -6.02 -10.01 -15.43
C PHE A 416 -6.27 -10.04 -13.91
N PRO A 417 -7.53 -10.05 -13.43
CA PRO A 417 -7.78 -10.00 -12.00
C PRO A 417 -7.21 -11.24 -11.32
N CYS A 418 -6.59 -11.08 -10.15
CA CYS A 418 -5.88 -12.16 -9.47
C CYS A 418 -6.74 -13.43 -9.29
N GLY A 419 -8.01 -13.27 -8.91
CA GLY A 419 -8.96 -14.38 -8.74
C GLY A 419 -9.27 -15.17 -10.01
N SER A 420 -8.98 -14.64 -11.20
CA SER A 420 -9.17 -15.35 -12.47
C SER A 420 -8.21 -16.52 -12.65
N CYS A 421 -7.04 -16.47 -12.01
CA CYS A 421 -6.04 -17.54 -12.01
C CYS A 421 -5.96 -18.27 -10.67
N HIS A 422 -6.14 -17.54 -9.55
CA HIS A 422 -6.02 -18.05 -8.18
C HIS A 422 -7.32 -18.68 -7.68
N ASP A 423 -7.84 -19.67 -8.42
CA ASP A 423 -9.16 -20.25 -8.19
C ASP A 423 -9.15 -21.62 -7.50
N ASN A 424 -7.98 -22.22 -7.28
CA ASN A 424 -7.84 -23.38 -6.39
C ASN A 424 -7.18 -23.04 -5.05
N GLY A 425 -6.72 -21.82 -4.88
CA GLY A 425 -6.07 -21.35 -3.67
C GLY A 425 -5.19 -20.12 -3.90
N PRO A 426 -4.50 -19.66 -2.84
CA PRO A 426 -3.74 -18.42 -2.82
C PRO A 426 -2.50 -18.42 -3.73
N ILE A 427 -1.80 -19.55 -3.93
CA ILE A 427 -0.60 -19.62 -4.79
C ILE A 427 -0.79 -20.67 -5.88
N ILE A 428 -0.48 -20.29 -7.12
CA ILE A 428 -0.39 -21.21 -8.25
C ILE A 428 1.01 -21.80 -8.35
N ARG A 429 1.11 -23.12 -8.20
CA ARG A 429 2.38 -23.85 -8.21
C ARG A 429 2.78 -24.25 -9.62
N SER A 430 3.40 -23.33 -10.36
CA SER A 430 4.03 -23.63 -11.64
C SER A 430 5.53 -23.98 -11.48
N PRO A 431 6.15 -24.69 -12.44
CA PRO A 431 7.58 -24.98 -12.41
C PRO A 431 8.41 -23.69 -12.31
N TYR A 432 7.88 -22.59 -12.86
CA TYR A 432 8.48 -21.26 -12.81
C TYR A 432 8.88 -20.83 -11.39
N LEU A 433 8.00 -20.98 -10.40
CA LEU A 433 8.31 -20.62 -9.02
C LEU A 433 8.73 -21.82 -8.16
N ALA A 434 8.34 -23.05 -8.53
CA ALA A 434 8.69 -24.26 -7.78
C ALA A 434 10.19 -24.61 -7.82
N GLN A 435 10.97 -24.02 -8.74
CA GLN A 435 12.43 -24.15 -8.79
C GLN A 435 13.16 -23.42 -7.65
N ILE A 436 12.49 -22.49 -6.98
CA ILE A 436 13.11 -21.67 -5.95
C ILE A 436 13.33 -22.52 -4.69
N THR A 437 14.54 -22.45 -4.14
CA THR A 437 14.95 -23.12 -2.92
C THR A 437 15.48 -22.12 -1.89
N GLY A 438 15.73 -22.58 -0.67
CA GLY A 438 16.28 -21.73 0.39
C GLY A 438 15.24 -20.78 0.98
N PRO A 439 15.66 -19.59 1.46
CA PRO A 439 14.78 -18.68 2.22
C PRO A 439 13.54 -18.19 1.48
N ASN A 440 13.56 -18.18 0.14
CA ASN A 440 12.42 -17.76 -0.69
C ASN A 440 11.70 -18.93 -1.36
N GLN A 441 11.94 -20.17 -0.91
CA GLN A 441 11.18 -21.31 -1.39
C GLN A 441 9.68 -21.06 -1.17
N LEU A 442 8.83 -21.46 -2.12
CA LEU A 442 7.39 -21.24 -2.04
C LEU A 442 6.81 -21.79 -0.71
N PRO A 443 5.92 -21.04 -0.03
CA PRO A 443 5.22 -21.54 1.14
C PRO A 443 4.57 -22.89 0.89
N GLY A 444 4.87 -23.87 1.76
CA GLY A 444 4.43 -25.26 1.66
C GLY A 444 5.20 -26.10 0.62
N ALA A 445 6.39 -25.72 0.18
CA ALA A 445 7.15 -26.57 -0.73
C ALA A 445 7.40 -27.97 -0.13
N GLY A 446 7.27 -29.00 -0.96
CA GLY A 446 7.28 -30.40 -0.51
C GLY A 446 5.95 -30.89 0.07
N ASP A 447 5.02 -30.00 0.41
CA ASP A 447 3.67 -30.38 0.81
C ASP A 447 2.82 -30.74 -0.43
N VAL A 448 2.56 -32.04 -0.58
CA VAL A 448 1.72 -32.59 -1.65
C VAL A 448 0.23 -32.34 -1.44
N THR A 449 -0.17 -31.85 -0.27
CA THR A 449 -1.55 -31.48 0.08
C THR A 449 -1.81 -29.98 -0.05
N PHE A 450 -0.83 -29.20 -0.53
CA PHE A 450 -1.02 -27.76 -0.71
C PHE A 450 -2.13 -27.47 -1.74
N ASN A 451 -3.07 -26.61 -1.39
CA ASN A 451 -4.33 -26.38 -2.12
C ASN A 451 -5.15 -27.67 -2.38
N SER A 452 -4.98 -28.73 -1.57
CA SER A 452 -5.86 -29.89 -1.63
C SER A 452 -7.25 -29.55 -1.12
N ASP A 453 -8.20 -30.45 -1.32
CA ASP A 453 -9.54 -30.30 -0.75
C ASP A 453 -9.50 -30.19 0.80
N GLY A 454 -10.45 -29.45 1.38
CA GLY A 454 -10.53 -29.19 2.82
C GLY A 454 -9.81 -27.94 3.34
N GLN A 455 -8.80 -27.43 2.62
CA GLN A 455 -8.14 -26.16 2.96
C GLN A 455 -9.09 -24.95 2.79
N PRO A 456 -9.23 -24.07 3.80
CA PRO A 456 -10.13 -22.92 3.71
C PRO A 456 -9.58 -21.86 2.72
N TYR A 457 -10.49 -21.13 2.07
CA TYR A 457 -10.13 -20.07 1.14
C TYR A 457 -11.26 -19.02 1.07
N SER A 458 -10.91 -17.75 1.22
CA SER A 458 -11.81 -16.61 1.06
C SER A 458 -11.05 -15.38 0.55
N PHE A 459 -11.80 -14.44 -0.02
CA PHE A 459 -11.29 -13.16 -0.52
C PHE A 459 -11.69 -12.07 0.47
N VAL A 460 -10.72 -11.35 1.02
CA VAL A 460 -10.99 -10.22 1.92
C VAL A 460 -11.31 -8.97 1.09
N GLY A 461 -12.12 -8.04 1.63
CA GLY A 461 -12.45 -6.76 1.02
C GLY A 461 -13.79 -6.72 0.29
N ALA A 462 -14.49 -5.60 0.45
CA ALA A 462 -15.83 -5.39 -0.13
C ALA A 462 -15.85 -5.51 -1.66
N ASP A 463 -14.86 -4.94 -2.35
CA ASP A 463 -14.73 -5.02 -3.81
C ASP A 463 -14.52 -6.45 -4.32
N PHE A 464 -13.90 -7.30 -3.50
CA PHE A 464 -13.64 -8.71 -3.83
C PHE A 464 -14.80 -9.63 -3.45
N SER A 465 -15.79 -9.14 -2.70
CA SER A 465 -16.96 -9.94 -2.28
C SER A 465 -17.74 -10.63 -3.42
N PRO A 466 -17.79 -10.11 -4.66
CA PRO A 466 -18.39 -10.82 -5.78
C PRO A 466 -17.57 -12.01 -6.29
N TRP A 467 -16.27 -12.09 -5.96
CA TRP A 467 -15.42 -13.19 -6.40
C TRP A 467 -15.83 -14.50 -5.71
N LYS A 468 -15.91 -15.55 -6.50
CA LYS A 468 -16.24 -16.90 -6.10
C LYS A 468 -15.38 -17.87 -6.90
N ALA A 469 -14.81 -18.83 -6.18
CA ALA A 469 -14.16 -19.99 -6.78
C ALA A 469 -14.91 -21.28 -6.42
N TYR A 470 -14.90 -22.19 -7.38
CA TYR A 470 -15.65 -23.42 -7.39
C TYR A 470 -14.71 -24.59 -7.71
N LYS A 471 -14.90 -25.70 -7.01
CA LYS A 471 -14.16 -26.93 -7.20
C LYS A 471 -14.84 -27.74 -8.30
N VAL A 472 -14.06 -28.29 -9.21
CA VAL A 472 -14.47 -29.19 -10.29
C VAL A 472 -14.12 -30.62 -9.92
N GLU A 473 -15.12 -31.49 -9.90
CA GLU A 473 -15.00 -32.90 -9.54
C GLU A 473 -15.53 -33.77 -10.67
N VAL A 474 -14.70 -34.72 -11.09
CA VAL A 474 -15.05 -35.70 -12.11
C VAL A 474 -14.93 -37.10 -11.55
N SER A 475 -15.88 -37.96 -11.91
CA SER A 475 -15.85 -39.38 -11.56
C SER A 475 -16.38 -40.22 -12.71
N VAL A 476 -15.74 -41.35 -12.99
CA VAL A 476 -16.18 -42.27 -14.05
C VAL A 476 -16.48 -43.61 -13.40
N ASN A 477 -17.71 -44.09 -13.53
CA ASN A 477 -18.18 -45.34 -12.91
C ASN A 477 -17.91 -45.41 -11.39
N GLY A 478 -18.04 -44.27 -10.69
CA GLY A 478 -17.80 -44.17 -9.25
C GLY A 478 -16.32 -44.06 -8.84
N ILE A 479 -15.39 -44.01 -9.80
CA ILE A 479 -13.96 -43.82 -9.55
C ILE A 479 -13.62 -42.34 -9.74
N SER A 480 -13.04 -41.72 -8.70
CA SER A 480 -12.63 -40.32 -8.74
C SER A 480 -11.48 -40.10 -9.73
N ASN A 481 -11.51 -38.96 -10.44
CA ASN A 481 -10.43 -38.55 -11.31
C ASN A 481 -9.12 -38.41 -10.53
N THR A 482 -8.01 -38.93 -11.06
CA THR A 482 -6.70 -38.91 -10.37
C THR A 482 -6.24 -37.50 -9.99
N CYS A 483 -6.55 -36.48 -10.80
CA CYS A 483 -6.22 -35.09 -10.49
C CYS A 483 -6.92 -34.62 -9.21
N ASN A 484 -8.18 -35.02 -9.00
CA ASN A 484 -8.94 -34.67 -7.79
C ASN A 484 -8.42 -35.35 -6.52
N GLY A 485 -7.61 -36.41 -6.64
CA GLY A 485 -7.00 -37.09 -5.49
C GLY A 485 -5.89 -36.28 -4.82
N CYS A 486 -5.21 -35.41 -5.57
CA CYS A 486 -4.11 -34.58 -5.06
C CYS A 486 -4.45 -33.08 -5.10
N HIS A 487 -5.26 -32.64 -6.06
CA HIS A 487 -5.50 -31.24 -6.35
C HIS A 487 -6.97 -30.86 -6.21
N ARG A 488 -7.22 -29.70 -5.61
CA ARG A 488 -8.43 -28.95 -5.91
C ARG A 488 -8.27 -28.35 -7.31
N MET A 489 -9.12 -28.75 -8.24
CA MET A 489 -9.21 -28.14 -9.57
C MET A 489 -10.32 -27.10 -9.55
N GLY A 490 -10.02 -25.88 -9.98
CA GLY A 490 -10.86 -24.71 -9.81
C GLY A 490 -11.45 -24.17 -11.12
N VAL A 491 -12.63 -23.58 -11.02
CA VAL A 491 -13.16 -22.54 -11.91
C VAL A 491 -13.61 -21.34 -11.07
N ASN A 492 -13.81 -20.19 -11.68
CA ASN A 492 -14.21 -18.97 -10.99
C ASN A 492 -15.22 -18.15 -11.79
N ASN A 493 -15.90 -17.21 -11.13
CA ASN A 493 -16.84 -16.28 -11.76
C ASN A 493 -16.20 -14.94 -12.18
N VAL A 494 -14.87 -14.87 -12.23
CA VAL A 494 -14.14 -13.63 -12.48
C VAL A 494 -13.88 -13.50 -13.99
N SER A 495 -14.25 -12.36 -14.55
CA SER A 495 -14.00 -12.05 -15.96
C SER A 495 -12.52 -11.72 -16.19
N ASN A 496 -11.92 -12.30 -17.23
CA ASN A 496 -10.59 -11.94 -17.71
C ASN A 496 -10.73 -11.57 -19.18
N THR A 497 -10.29 -10.36 -19.54
CA THR A 497 -10.36 -9.82 -20.90
C THR A 497 -8.98 -9.71 -21.54
N GLY A 498 -7.95 -10.19 -20.86
CA GLY A 498 -6.58 -10.17 -21.34
C GLY A 498 -6.23 -11.35 -22.25
N ILE A 499 -4.96 -11.37 -22.70
CA ILE A 499 -4.42 -12.32 -23.70
C ILE A 499 -4.16 -13.72 -23.10
N VAL A 500 -4.57 -14.00 -21.86
CA VAL A 500 -4.48 -15.35 -21.27
C VAL A 500 -5.80 -16.05 -21.58
N PRO A 501 -5.91 -16.85 -22.67
CA PRO A 501 -7.18 -17.38 -23.12
C PRO A 501 -7.45 -18.66 -22.32
N ASN A 502 -8.53 -18.65 -21.54
CA ASN A 502 -8.97 -19.67 -20.57
C ASN A 502 -8.44 -19.44 -19.13
N ASN A 503 -9.38 -19.24 -18.21
CA ASN A 503 -9.12 -18.85 -16.84
C ASN A 503 -9.14 -20.04 -15.89
N GLY A 504 -8.18 -20.09 -14.99
CA GLY A 504 -8.28 -20.97 -13.84
C GLY A 504 -7.64 -22.33 -14.03
N THR A 505 -7.56 -23.04 -12.92
CA THR A 505 -6.74 -24.25 -12.82
C THR A 505 -7.33 -25.44 -13.58
N ALA A 506 -8.66 -25.56 -13.66
CA ALA A 506 -9.32 -26.64 -14.41
C ALA A 506 -9.39 -26.38 -15.93
N LEU A 507 -9.55 -25.13 -16.36
CA LEU A 507 -9.73 -24.80 -17.78
C LEU A 507 -8.40 -24.68 -18.54
N ASP A 508 -7.32 -24.29 -17.86
CA ASP A 508 -6.06 -23.96 -18.51
C ASP A 508 -4.86 -24.68 -17.91
N LEU A 509 -4.57 -24.41 -16.63
CA LEU A 509 -3.30 -24.83 -16.03
C LEU A 509 -3.17 -26.36 -15.92
N GLY A 510 -4.25 -27.08 -15.63
CA GLY A 510 -4.24 -28.54 -15.55
C GLY A 510 -3.91 -29.22 -16.89
N ILE A 511 -4.42 -28.68 -18.00
CA ILE A 511 -4.10 -29.19 -19.33
C ILE A 511 -2.65 -28.86 -19.70
N LYS A 512 -2.22 -27.60 -19.47
CA LYS A 512 -0.82 -27.20 -19.69
C LYS A 512 0.15 -28.03 -18.85
N ALA A 513 -0.24 -28.42 -17.64
CA ALA A 513 0.60 -29.19 -16.75
C ALA A 513 0.85 -30.62 -17.25
N THR A 514 -0.08 -31.17 -18.03
CA THR A 514 -0.09 -32.57 -18.50
C THR A 514 0.15 -32.71 -20.01
N ALA A 515 0.21 -31.60 -20.75
CA ALA A 515 0.40 -31.59 -22.20
C ALA A 515 1.76 -32.16 -22.62
N ASP A 516 1.78 -32.81 -23.79
CA ASP A 516 3.02 -33.13 -24.51
C ASP A 516 3.68 -31.84 -25.03
N SER A 517 5.01 -31.85 -25.18
CA SER A 517 5.79 -30.69 -25.64
C SER A 517 5.36 -30.20 -27.03
N ASN A 518 4.81 -31.08 -27.86
CA ASN A 518 4.40 -30.77 -29.23
C ASN A 518 2.89 -30.51 -29.38
N ALA A 519 2.12 -30.55 -28.28
CA ALA A 519 0.68 -30.33 -28.33
C ALA A 519 0.33 -28.84 -28.42
N ALA A 520 -0.82 -28.49 -29.02
CA ALA A 520 -1.32 -27.11 -29.07
C ALA A 520 -1.55 -26.46 -27.69
N ASN A 521 -1.61 -27.28 -26.63
CA ASN A 521 -1.75 -26.81 -25.24
C ASN A 521 -0.40 -26.80 -24.49
N SER A 522 0.73 -26.98 -25.17
CA SER A 522 2.05 -26.88 -24.59
C SER A 522 2.45 -25.42 -24.38
N GLN A 523 3.45 -25.19 -23.52
CA GLN A 523 4.06 -23.86 -23.36
C GLN A 523 5.09 -23.67 -24.47
N GLU A 524 4.79 -22.83 -25.46
CA GLU A 524 5.66 -22.62 -26.64
C GLU A 524 7.10 -22.21 -26.27
N SER A 525 7.27 -21.45 -25.19
CA SER A 525 8.59 -21.02 -24.68
C SER A 525 9.28 -22.06 -23.79
N LYS A 526 8.72 -23.26 -23.64
CA LYS A 526 9.33 -24.33 -22.84
C LYS A 526 10.20 -25.22 -23.71
N ASN A 527 11.39 -25.56 -23.21
CA ASN A 527 12.20 -26.62 -23.81
C ASN A 527 11.44 -27.97 -23.77
N PRO A 528 11.67 -28.88 -24.74
CA PRO A 528 11.09 -30.22 -24.74
C PRO A 528 11.28 -30.94 -23.41
N HIS A 529 10.35 -31.83 -23.04
CA HIS A 529 10.44 -32.55 -21.76
C HIS A 529 11.75 -33.33 -21.61
N SER A 530 12.45 -33.09 -20.50
CA SER A 530 13.72 -33.72 -20.17
C SER A 530 13.94 -33.71 -18.66
N VAL A 531 15.09 -34.19 -18.19
CA VAL A 531 15.49 -34.06 -16.78
C VAL A 531 15.66 -32.59 -16.38
N ASP A 532 16.19 -31.77 -17.30
CA ASP A 532 16.44 -30.34 -17.07
C ASP A 532 15.16 -29.50 -17.22
N SER A 533 14.27 -29.93 -18.13
CA SER A 533 12.98 -29.31 -18.45
C SER A 533 11.83 -30.29 -18.16
N PRO A 534 11.60 -30.70 -16.90
CA PRO A 534 10.62 -31.71 -16.58
C PRO A 534 9.21 -31.30 -17.01
N ILE A 535 8.34 -32.28 -17.18
CA ILE A 535 6.90 -32.00 -17.28
C ILE A 535 6.43 -31.44 -15.94
N TRP A 536 5.42 -30.57 -15.95
CA TRP A 536 4.91 -29.94 -14.74
C TRP A 536 4.21 -30.97 -13.82
N MET A 537 3.67 -32.04 -14.40
CA MET A 537 2.99 -33.09 -13.64
C MET A 537 3.96 -34.04 -12.90
N VAL A 538 3.48 -34.64 -11.79
CA VAL A 538 4.10 -35.57 -10.81
C VAL A 538 5.60 -35.35 -10.51
N PRO A 539 6.00 -35.15 -9.23
CA PRO A 539 7.43 -35.06 -8.87
C PRO A 539 8.27 -36.19 -9.49
N GLY A 540 9.31 -35.82 -10.24
CA GLY A 540 10.23 -36.76 -10.89
C GLY A 540 9.78 -37.26 -12.28
N GLN A 541 8.59 -36.92 -12.76
CA GLN A 541 8.18 -37.24 -14.12
C GLN A 541 8.92 -36.35 -15.12
N THR A 542 9.47 -36.97 -16.16
CA THR A 542 10.23 -36.27 -17.22
C THR A 542 9.67 -36.51 -18.63
N THR A 543 8.64 -37.35 -18.76
CA THR A 543 8.03 -37.70 -20.05
C THR A 543 6.51 -37.56 -20.00
N PHE A 544 5.91 -37.35 -21.16
CA PHE A 544 4.45 -37.32 -21.30
C PHE A 544 3.79 -38.65 -20.91
N GLN A 545 2.58 -38.58 -20.35
CA GLN A 545 1.73 -39.73 -20.05
C GLN A 545 0.29 -39.43 -20.48
N GLN A 546 -0.23 -40.21 -21.44
CA GLN A 546 -1.57 -40.02 -21.99
C GLN A 546 -2.66 -40.07 -20.91
N ALA A 547 -2.58 -41.00 -19.96
CA ALA A 547 -3.58 -41.15 -18.90
C ALA A 547 -3.72 -39.89 -18.02
N SER A 548 -2.61 -39.20 -17.73
CA SER A 548 -2.62 -37.96 -16.95
C SER A 548 -3.25 -36.80 -17.74
N PHE A 549 -2.96 -36.74 -19.04
CA PHE A 549 -3.58 -35.77 -19.95
C PHE A 549 -5.08 -36.01 -20.11
N ASP A 550 -5.51 -37.25 -20.32
CA ASP A 550 -6.92 -37.63 -20.43
C ASP A 550 -7.70 -37.29 -19.15
N ALA A 551 -7.07 -37.51 -17.98
CA ALA A 551 -7.65 -37.13 -16.70
C ALA A 551 -7.85 -35.61 -16.57
N ALA A 552 -6.84 -34.81 -16.94
CA ALA A 552 -6.97 -33.35 -16.96
C ALA A 552 -8.00 -32.88 -18.01
N GLN A 553 -8.08 -33.55 -19.16
CA GLN A 553 -9.06 -33.26 -20.21
C GLN A 553 -10.50 -33.48 -19.73
N ALA A 554 -10.75 -34.56 -18.99
CA ALA A 554 -12.07 -34.79 -18.39
C ALA A 554 -12.46 -33.70 -17.38
N ILE A 555 -11.50 -33.22 -16.58
CA ILE A 555 -11.69 -32.08 -15.67
C ILE A 555 -12.05 -30.81 -16.46
N LYS A 556 -11.29 -30.50 -17.52
CA LYS A 556 -11.59 -29.35 -18.38
C LYS A 556 -12.98 -29.45 -19.00
N GLN A 557 -13.38 -30.62 -19.51
CA GLN A 557 -14.71 -30.81 -20.11
C GLN A 557 -15.85 -30.58 -19.10
N CYS A 558 -15.65 -30.96 -17.84
CA CYS A 558 -16.60 -30.63 -16.77
C CYS A 558 -16.58 -29.12 -16.48
N ALA A 559 -15.41 -28.51 -16.38
CA ALA A 559 -15.22 -27.08 -16.17
C ALA A 559 -15.84 -26.23 -17.29
N ASP A 560 -15.79 -26.69 -18.56
CA ASP A 560 -16.38 -26.03 -19.73
C ASP A 560 -17.91 -25.93 -19.64
N GLN A 561 -18.56 -26.63 -18.71
CA GLN A 561 -20.00 -26.52 -18.42
C GLN A 561 -20.31 -25.39 -17.43
N PHE A 562 -19.32 -24.82 -16.76
CA PHE A 562 -19.52 -23.71 -15.83
C PHE A 562 -19.97 -22.44 -16.55
N ARG A 563 -21.05 -21.83 -16.06
CA ARG A 563 -21.54 -20.53 -16.52
C ARG A 563 -21.89 -19.68 -15.30
N SER A 564 -21.27 -18.51 -15.19
CA SER A 564 -21.57 -17.58 -14.09
C SER A 564 -23.07 -17.23 -14.09
N GLY A 565 -23.72 -17.33 -12.93
CA GLY A 565 -25.16 -17.08 -12.78
C GLY A 565 -26.09 -18.21 -13.23
N ALA A 566 -25.58 -19.29 -13.80
CA ALA A 566 -26.38 -20.48 -14.14
C ALA A 566 -26.32 -21.54 -13.02
N PRO A 567 -27.27 -22.51 -12.99
CA PRO A 567 -27.16 -23.66 -12.10
C PRO A 567 -25.84 -24.41 -12.30
N LEU A 568 -25.17 -24.76 -11.20
CA LEU A 568 -23.90 -25.49 -11.24
C LEU A 568 -24.12 -26.95 -11.71
N PRO A 569 -23.23 -27.50 -12.56
CA PRO A 569 -23.23 -28.92 -12.87
C PRO A 569 -23.21 -29.80 -11.62
N ASN A 570 -24.13 -30.76 -11.53
CA ASN A 570 -24.26 -31.66 -10.39
C ASN A 570 -24.75 -33.05 -10.84
N SER A 571 -23.94 -33.72 -11.65
CA SER A 571 -24.17 -35.11 -12.08
C SER A 571 -23.16 -36.05 -11.40
N ALA A 572 -23.38 -37.36 -11.53
CA ALA A 572 -22.42 -38.36 -11.04
C ALA A 572 -21.06 -38.29 -11.74
N SER A 573 -21.00 -37.74 -12.96
CA SER A 573 -19.78 -37.65 -13.77
C SER A 573 -19.12 -36.28 -13.78
N CYS A 574 -19.84 -35.23 -13.38
CA CYS A 574 -19.34 -33.86 -13.32
C CYS A 574 -20.09 -33.09 -12.24
N ARG A 575 -19.36 -32.65 -11.21
CA ARG A 575 -19.89 -31.86 -10.11
C ARG A 575 -19.04 -30.60 -9.92
N ILE A 576 -19.69 -29.45 -9.84
CA ILE A 576 -19.06 -28.17 -9.53
C ILE A 576 -19.68 -27.61 -8.25
N THR A 577 -18.84 -27.30 -7.27
CA THR A 577 -19.30 -26.80 -5.96
C THR A 577 -18.52 -25.56 -5.54
N GLN A 578 -19.20 -24.54 -5.04
CA GLN A 578 -18.51 -23.40 -4.45
C GLN A 578 -17.82 -23.84 -3.16
N PHE A 579 -16.52 -23.53 -3.03
CA PHE A 579 -15.77 -23.82 -1.80
C PHE A 579 -15.24 -22.55 -1.12
N THR A 580 -15.20 -21.44 -1.87
CA THR A 580 -14.85 -20.13 -1.30
C THR A 580 -15.91 -19.69 -0.31
N ARG A 581 -15.45 -19.27 0.88
CA ARG A 581 -16.31 -18.71 1.91
C ARG A 581 -16.55 -17.22 1.65
N PRO A 582 -17.69 -16.67 2.11
CA PRO A 582 -17.96 -15.23 2.07
C PRO A 582 -16.83 -14.41 2.69
#